data_AF-A0A7V1V1Z4-F1
#
_entry.id   AF-A0A7V1V1Z4-F1
#
_cell.length_a   1.000
_cell.length_b   1.000
_cell.length_c   1.000
_cell.angle_alpha   90.00
_cell.angle_beta   90.00
_cell.angle_gamma   90.00
#
_symmetry.space_group_name_H-M   'P 1'
#
loop_
_entity.id
_entity.type
_entity.pdbx_description
1 polymer ?
#
loop_
_entity_poly.entity_id
_entity_poly.type
_entity_poly.pdbx_seq_one_letter_code
_entity_poly.pdbx_strand_id
1 'polypeptide(L)'
;MKDVRFNTKRLMLIAAAVGALTIAGSAGVSTFAQEGSGLPEGFKKGELPPKPPAEMIEAGKRVYFTKCVWCHGVDGAGDGPAADRLWPRPRNFNQGTFKIRHTASGELPLFHYQKQAPGQNDLFETVTHGLPGSAMPPWDGILTEEQRLQVLAFVTTQLVKDRKFDDKETETQTVVDWDTILKTQIKATEESVKKGAELFVEKKCIECHGAEGRGDGNAFNLKDDWGFPIQPADQRKCWNFRGSRRDPYNVKNIFRTFSTGVNGTPMPSFADNTTIEERWHIANFVQSLCERGPDGEPLEIDPLTDKPKINFVIPSGPVEGDISSDPDNEMWQKRVRRYVALGGQITHKPRNFVTRLDDVWVRSVYNNESLAFLFEWDDRSKSVAEGELPFQPTEVNLDAYGVKEQDPKTGEPGSIAANQNKYTVYNDALAIEFPIRWQELPPPQKPRYLWGDAKFAVDLIKWEANGKVYAFKGTGWDQDFEERDFVEKVKVLSAEWKNGRWRVILQRPLKGEDKDEDAYFEVGKYIPTVFFLWDGHNGDVGRKMSVSAFYYTFLEPPIPREVYIYPLLIGVGVVILEGWVLTRRANKRKKKG
;
A
#
# COMPACT_ATOMS: atom_id res chain seq x y z
N MET A 1 4.26 -11.81 -27.89
CA MET A 1 5.72 -11.96 -27.68
C MET A 1 6.43 -10.63 -27.91
N LYS A 2 6.32 -9.72 -26.94
CA LYS A 2 7.19 -8.58 -26.63
C LYS A 2 6.62 -8.00 -25.33
N ASP A 3 7.51 -7.68 -24.40
CA ASP A 3 7.25 -6.91 -23.17
C ASP A 3 6.67 -7.60 -21.93
N VAL A 4 7.24 -8.75 -21.55
CA VAL A 4 7.19 -9.26 -20.16
C VAL A 4 8.62 -9.34 -19.60
N ARG A 5 9.31 -8.19 -19.54
CA ARG A 5 10.67 -8.05 -18.94
C ARG A 5 10.76 -6.90 -17.93
N PHE A 6 9.65 -6.28 -17.54
CA PHE A 6 9.68 -5.04 -16.76
C PHE A 6 10.17 -5.22 -15.31
N ASN A 7 9.93 -6.38 -14.69
CA ASN A 7 10.30 -6.59 -13.29
C ASN A 7 11.78 -6.96 -13.09
N THR A 8 12.37 -7.74 -14.02
CA THR A 8 13.79 -8.16 -13.96
C THR A 8 14.77 -7.06 -14.37
N LYS A 9 14.39 -6.16 -15.29
CA LYS A 9 15.26 -5.04 -15.71
C LYS A 9 15.57 -4.07 -14.57
N ARG A 10 14.61 -3.78 -13.68
CA ARG A 10 14.81 -2.82 -12.58
C ARG A 10 15.70 -3.37 -11.47
N LEU A 11 15.54 -4.65 -11.14
CA LEU A 11 16.45 -5.35 -10.23
C LEU A 11 17.87 -5.43 -10.81
N MET A 12 18.01 -5.64 -12.12
CA MET A 12 19.30 -5.58 -12.81
C MET A 12 19.94 -4.18 -12.77
N LEU A 13 19.17 -3.09 -12.80
CA LEU A 13 19.71 -1.73 -12.73
C LEU A 13 20.34 -1.45 -11.35
N ILE A 14 19.69 -1.88 -10.26
CA ILE A 14 20.21 -1.72 -8.89
C ILE A 14 21.35 -2.72 -8.63
N ALA A 15 21.20 -3.98 -9.07
CA ALA A 15 22.27 -4.98 -8.94
C ALA A 15 23.51 -4.60 -9.76
N ALA A 16 23.35 -3.99 -10.93
CA ALA A 16 24.46 -3.44 -11.71
C ALA A 16 25.11 -2.23 -11.03
N ALA A 17 24.33 -1.37 -10.38
CA ALA A 17 24.86 -0.25 -9.58
C ALA A 17 25.65 -0.75 -8.36
N VAL A 18 25.13 -1.76 -7.64
CA VAL A 18 25.82 -2.40 -6.50
C VAL A 18 27.09 -3.13 -6.96
N GLY A 19 27.04 -3.81 -8.11
CA GLY A 19 28.21 -4.50 -8.70
C GLY A 19 29.31 -3.56 -9.20
N ALA A 20 29.00 -2.29 -9.48
CA ALA A 20 29.98 -1.27 -9.85
C ALA A 20 30.66 -0.62 -8.64
N LEU A 21 30.11 -0.76 -7.43
CA LEU A 21 30.57 -0.09 -6.21
C LEU A 21 31.53 -0.92 -5.34
N THR A 22 31.93 -2.13 -5.74
CA THR A 22 32.86 -2.98 -4.95
C THR A 22 34.35 -2.65 -5.11
N ILE A 23 34.73 -1.51 -5.70
CA ILE A 23 36.12 -1.04 -5.69
C ILE A 23 36.18 0.47 -5.40
N ALA A 24 35.99 0.84 -4.13
CA ALA A 24 36.61 2.03 -3.56
C ALA A 24 36.61 1.92 -2.03
N GLY A 25 37.82 1.80 -1.48
CA GLY A 25 38.04 1.70 -0.05
C GLY A 25 37.64 2.97 0.71
N SER A 26 37.30 2.72 1.96
CA SER A 26 36.99 3.67 3.02
C SER A 26 37.96 4.85 3.15
N ALA A 27 37.40 6.07 3.11
CA ALA A 27 37.85 7.22 3.89
C ALA A 27 36.64 8.11 4.18
N GLY A 28 35.96 7.86 5.29
CA GLY A 28 34.90 8.74 5.78
C GLY A 28 35.52 10.02 6.33
N VAL A 29 35.38 11.12 5.60
CA VAL A 29 35.59 12.46 6.15
C VAL A 29 34.22 13.02 6.48
N SER A 30 33.93 13.17 7.76
CA SER A 30 32.85 14.02 8.23
C SER A 30 33.20 15.47 7.89
N THR A 31 32.71 15.98 6.77
CA THR A 31 32.70 17.41 6.53
C THR A 31 31.54 18.02 7.29
N PHE A 32 31.88 18.75 8.35
CA PHE A 32 31.02 19.79 8.91
C PHE A 32 30.58 20.74 7.80
N ALA A 33 29.32 21.17 7.89
CA ALA A 33 28.68 22.12 6.99
C ALA A 33 29.61 23.28 6.64
N GLN A 34 29.80 23.49 5.34
CA GLN A 34 30.41 24.70 4.85
C GLN A 34 29.33 25.78 4.85
N GLU A 35 29.51 26.81 5.68
CA GLU A 35 28.74 28.05 5.64
C GLU A 35 28.85 28.67 4.23
N GLY A 36 27.86 28.39 3.40
CA GLY A 36 27.57 29.12 2.17
C GLY A 36 26.31 29.94 2.40
N SER A 37 26.43 31.27 2.38
CA SER A 37 25.36 32.25 2.59
C SER A 37 24.34 32.33 1.43
N GLY A 38 24.05 31.21 0.77
CA GLY A 38 23.13 31.10 -0.36
C GLY A 38 21.91 30.25 0.00
N LEU A 39 20.77 30.53 -0.64
CA LEU A 39 19.62 29.62 -0.56
C LEU A 39 19.98 28.28 -1.23
N PRO A 40 19.45 27.15 -0.76
CA PRO A 40 19.61 25.87 -1.45
C PRO A 40 19.16 25.98 -2.90
N GLU A 41 19.81 25.27 -3.83
CA GLU A 41 19.49 25.34 -5.25
C GLU A 41 18.00 25.03 -5.48
N GLY A 42 17.30 25.82 -6.29
CA GLY A 42 15.87 25.64 -6.55
C GLY A 42 14.95 26.19 -5.46
N PHE A 43 15.48 27.00 -4.53
CA PHE A 43 14.68 27.77 -3.57
C PHE A 43 14.83 29.28 -3.81
N LYS A 44 13.79 30.03 -3.41
CA LYS A 44 13.77 31.49 -3.40
C LYS A 44 13.27 32.01 -2.06
N LYS A 45 13.56 33.27 -1.73
CA LYS A 45 12.98 33.91 -0.55
C LYS A 45 11.46 34.03 -0.70
N GLY A 46 10.73 33.65 0.34
CA GLY A 46 9.31 33.86 0.51
C GLY A 46 9.01 35.03 1.45
N GLU A 47 7.73 35.17 1.80
CA GLU A 47 7.24 36.20 2.70
C GLU A 47 6.43 35.57 3.84
N LEU A 48 6.75 35.92 5.08
CA LEU A 48 5.97 35.45 6.22
C LEU A 48 4.51 35.92 6.11
N PRO A 49 3.55 35.06 6.48
CA PRO A 49 2.14 35.38 6.37
C PRO A 49 1.72 36.48 7.36
N PRO A 50 0.66 37.24 7.03
CA PRO A 50 0.05 38.15 7.99
C PRO A 50 -0.65 37.36 9.10
N LYS A 51 -0.68 37.95 10.30
CA LYS A 51 -1.42 37.41 11.44
C LYS A 51 -2.92 37.29 11.12
N PRO A 52 -3.57 36.14 11.37
CA PRO A 52 -5.01 36.02 11.21
C PRO A 52 -5.81 36.93 12.16
N PRO A 53 -6.98 37.44 11.76
CA PRO A 53 -7.86 38.23 12.63
C PRO A 53 -8.37 37.44 13.84
N ALA A 54 -8.58 38.11 14.97
CA ALA A 54 -9.04 37.46 16.21
C ALA A 54 -10.38 36.73 16.05
N GLU A 55 -11.33 37.28 15.28
CA GLU A 55 -12.62 36.64 15.01
C GLU A 55 -12.46 35.30 14.28
N MET A 56 -11.53 35.23 13.32
CA MET A 56 -11.22 34.01 12.57
C MET A 56 -10.60 32.94 13.49
N ILE A 57 -9.74 33.34 14.42
CA ILE A 57 -9.12 32.46 15.43
C ILE A 57 -10.19 31.88 16.35
N GLU A 58 -11.10 32.69 16.86
CA GLU A 58 -12.20 32.24 17.72
C GLU A 58 -13.21 31.34 17.00
N ALA A 59 -13.53 31.64 15.74
CA ALA A 59 -14.32 30.75 14.91
C ALA A 59 -13.61 29.40 14.68
N GLY A 60 -12.29 29.45 14.45
CA GLY A 60 -11.43 28.28 14.29
C GLY A 60 -11.38 27.37 15.50
N LYS A 61 -11.35 27.95 16.70
CA LYS A 61 -11.43 27.21 17.96
C LYS A 61 -12.67 26.33 18.01
N ARG A 62 -13.84 26.85 17.64
CA ARG A 62 -15.10 26.06 17.60
C ARG A 62 -15.00 24.87 16.64
N VAL A 63 -14.43 25.08 15.46
CA VAL A 63 -14.22 24.00 14.47
C VAL A 63 -13.26 22.94 15.05
N TYR A 64 -12.14 23.37 15.64
CA TYR A 64 -11.14 22.48 16.22
C TYR A 64 -11.73 21.56 17.29
N PHE A 65 -12.44 22.13 18.26
CA PHE A 65 -13.04 21.38 19.37
C PHE A 65 -14.22 20.50 18.93
N THR A 66 -14.79 20.75 17.76
CA THR A 66 -15.84 19.89 17.20
C THR A 66 -15.27 18.72 16.40
N LYS A 67 -14.17 18.94 15.65
CA LYS A 67 -13.72 18.04 14.58
C LYS A 67 -12.31 17.47 14.76
N CYS A 68 -11.39 18.24 15.34
CA CYS A 68 -9.95 17.92 15.33
C CYS A 68 -9.44 17.40 16.68
N VAL A 69 -10.03 17.87 17.79
CA VAL A 69 -9.59 17.60 19.17
C VAL A 69 -9.54 16.10 19.52
N TRP A 70 -10.42 15.29 18.93
CA TRP A 70 -10.50 13.85 19.20
C TRP A 70 -9.23 13.08 18.82
N CYS A 71 -8.50 13.58 17.82
CA CYS A 71 -7.22 13.03 17.40
C CYS A 71 -6.05 13.88 17.91
N HIS A 72 -6.11 15.20 17.75
CA HIS A 72 -4.98 16.09 18.03
C HIS A 72 -4.86 16.55 19.49
N GLY A 73 -5.86 16.27 20.34
CA GLY A 73 -5.83 16.62 21.76
C GLY A 73 -6.30 18.05 22.04
N VAL A 74 -6.60 18.35 23.31
CA VAL A 74 -7.08 19.69 23.73
C VAL A 74 -6.00 20.75 23.50
N ASP A 75 -4.75 20.38 23.77
CA ASP A 75 -3.58 21.24 23.64
C ASP A 75 -2.87 21.13 22.28
N GLY A 76 -3.42 20.35 21.34
CA GLY A 76 -2.75 20.12 20.06
C GLY A 76 -1.52 19.21 20.12
N ALA A 77 -1.33 18.47 21.22
CA ALA A 77 -0.15 17.64 21.45
C ALA A 77 -0.17 16.28 20.71
N GLY A 78 -1.22 15.98 19.92
CA GLY A 78 -1.35 14.71 19.23
C GLY A 78 -1.74 13.54 20.14
N ASP A 79 -2.37 13.85 21.27
CA ASP A 79 -2.69 12.95 22.39
C ASP A 79 -4.20 12.86 22.65
N GLY A 80 -5.03 13.15 21.64
CA GLY A 80 -6.48 13.01 21.75
C GLY A 80 -6.92 11.57 22.04
N PRO A 81 -8.17 11.34 22.49
CA PRO A 81 -8.67 10.01 22.86
C PRO A 81 -8.51 8.93 21.77
N ALA A 82 -8.45 9.32 20.49
CA ALA A 82 -8.21 8.41 19.38
C ALA A 82 -6.71 8.08 19.15
N ALA A 83 -5.79 8.95 19.58
CA ALA A 83 -4.36 8.87 19.24
C ALA A 83 -3.70 7.54 19.61
N ASP A 84 -4.15 6.91 20.69
CA ASP A 84 -3.67 5.60 21.16
C ASP A 84 -3.80 4.49 20.09
N ARG A 85 -4.81 4.60 19.23
CA ARG A 85 -5.21 3.58 18.24
C ARG A 85 -4.83 3.95 16.81
N LEU A 86 -4.08 5.03 16.60
CA LEU A 86 -3.76 5.53 15.27
C LEU A 86 -2.28 5.33 14.94
N TRP A 87 -2.04 4.68 13.82
CA TRP A 87 -0.72 4.59 13.20
C TRP A 87 -0.76 5.10 11.76
N PRO A 88 0.11 6.05 11.39
CA PRO A 88 0.96 6.88 12.24
C PRO A 88 0.16 7.76 13.23
N ARG A 89 0.81 8.20 14.31
CA ARG A 89 0.23 9.05 15.36
C ARG A 89 -0.24 10.41 14.79
N PRO A 90 -1.28 11.03 15.38
CA PRO A 90 -1.68 12.40 15.09
C PRO A 90 -0.53 13.39 15.31
N ARG A 91 -0.49 14.47 14.53
CA ARG A 91 0.55 15.49 14.63
C ARG A 91 0.45 16.24 15.97
N ASN A 92 1.56 16.32 16.69
CA ASN A 92 1.80 17.30 17.74
C ASN A 92 2.15 18.66 17.10
N PHE A 93 1.36 19.68 17.39
CA PHE A 93 1.51 21.03 16.82
C PHE A 93 2.45 21.93 17.63
N ASN A 94 2.70 21.62 18.91
CA ASN A 94 3.36 22.54 19.85
C ASN A 94 4.71 23.07 19.33
N GLN A 95 5.52 22.19 18.73
CA GLN A 95 6.86 22.50 18.22
C GLN A 95 6.87 23.17 16.84
N GLY A 96 5.72 23.26 16.15
CA GLY A 96 5.67 23.77 14.77
C GLY A 96 6.36 22.84 13.74
N THR A 97 6.53 21.56 14.07
CA THR A 97 7.22 20.58 13.20
C THR A 97 6.24 19.90 12.25
N PHE A 98 6.15 20.38 11.00
CA PHE A 98 5.23 19.84 9.99
C PHE A 98 5.94 19.04 8.89
N LYS A 99 5.31 17.92 8.48
CA LYS A 99 5.90 16.97 7.52
C LYS A 99 5.79 17.41 6.07
N ILE A 100 4.65 17.97 5.67
CA ILE A 100 4.33 18.30 4.27
C ILE A 100 4.47 19.80 4.08
N ARG A 101 5.44 20.21 3.26
CA ARG A 101 5.85 21.60 3.12
C ARG A 101 6.35 21.91 1.72
N HIS A 102 6.25 23.19 1.33
CA HIS A 102 6.99 23.78 0.20
C HIS A 102 8.07 24.76 0.67
N THR A 103 8.44 24.70 1.95
CA THR A 103 9.53 25.47 2.56
C THR A 103 10.79 24.63 2.78
N ALA A 104 11.94 25.27 2.98
CA ALA A 104 13.21 24.59 3.25
C ALA A 104 13.13 23.73 4.53
N SER A 105 14.01 22.74 4.67
CA SER A 105 14.04 21.86 5.85
C SER A 105 14.15 22.67 7.15
N GLY A 106 13.41 22.27 8.19
CA GLY A 106 13.36 22.99 9.47
C GLY A 106 12.43 24.22 9.53
N GLU A 107 12.06 24.83 8.39
CA GLU A 107 11.14 25.98 8.36
C GLU A 107 9.66 25.58 8.55
N LEU A 108 8.83 26.53 8.98
CA LEU A 108 7.38 26.36 9.09
C LEU A 108 6.72 26.11 7.72
N PRO A 109 5.58 25.40 7.65
CA PRO A 109 4.81 25.24 6.42
C PRO A 109 4.22 26.56 5.94
N LEU A 110 3.88 26.63 4.65
CA LEU A 110 3.10 27.75 4.13
C LEU A 110 1.68 27.74 4.69
N PHE A 111 1.24 28.88 5.21
CA PHE A 111 -0.15 29.14 5.55
C PHE A 111 -0.49 30.61 5.40
N HIS A 112 -1.46 30.95 4.56
CA HIS A 112 -1.91 32.33 4.36
C HIS A 112 -3.43 32.37 4.28
N TYR A 113 -4.09 32.97 5.28
CA TYR A 113 -5.54 32.89 5.42
C TYR A 113 -6.34 33.55 4.28
N GLN A 114 -5.70 34.41 3.47
CA GLN A 114 -6.30 35.06 2.29
C GLN A 114 -5.85 34.50 0.94
N LYS A 115 -4.88 33.57 0.90
CA LYS A 115 -4.31 33.04 -0.35
C LYS A 115 -4.48 31.53 -0.37
N GLN A 116 -5.21 31.02 -1.37
CA GLN A 116 -5.60 29.62 -1.45
C GLN A 116 -5.19 28.96 -2.77
N ALA A 117 -4.08 29.42 -3.34
CA ALA A 117 -3.56 28.85 -4.57
C ALA A 117 -2.85 27.51 -4.29
N PRO A 118 -3.02 26.50 -5.17
CA PRO A 118 -2.33 25.23 -5.03
C PRO A 118 -0.80 25.38 -4.94
N GLY A 119 -0.17 24.63 -4.05
CA GLY A 119 1.26 24.68 -3.77
C GLY A 119 1.75 25.96 -3.07
N GLN A 120 0.82 26.83 -2.65
CA GLN A 120 1.13 28.10 -1.95
C GLN A 120 0.53 28.17 -0.54
N ASN A 121 -0.13 27.10 -0.08
CA ASN A 121 -0.74 27.02 1.24
C ASN A 121 -0.79 25.56 1.75
N ASP A 122 0.36 25.08 2.23
CA ASP A 122 0.60 23.69 2.64
C ASP A 122 -0.41 23.19 3.67
N LEU A 123 -0.70 23.99 4.70
CA LEU A 123 -1.62 23.59 5.76
C LEU A 123 -3.05 23.50 5.27
N PHE A 124 -3.47 24.45 4.42
CA PHE A 124 -4.81 24.44 3.83
C PHE A 124 -4.99 23.22 2.93
N GLU A 125 -4.03 22.88 2.08
CA GLU A 125 -4.09 21.67 1.26
C GLU A 125 -4.09 20.40 2.11
N THR A 126 -3.27 20.36 3.17
CA THR A 126 -3.19 19.22 4.08
C THR A 126 -4.54 18.95 4.76
N VAL A 127 -5.24 19.98 5.24
CA VAL A 127 -6.58 19.81 5.84
C VAL A 127 -7.63 19.51 4.78
N THR A 128 -7.56 20.18 3.64
CA THR A 128 -8.49 20.00 2.52
C THR A 128 -8.50 18.57 2.05
N HIS A 129 -7.33 18.03 1.72
CA HIS A 129 -7.19 16.72 1.16
C HIS A 129 -7.00 15.64 2.23
N GLY A 130 -6.50 15.96 3.41
CA GLY A 130 -6.06 14.96 4.37
C GLY A 130 -4.70 14.36 4.00
N LEU A 131 -4.29 13.34 4.74
CA LEU A 131 -2.98 12.69 4.55
C LEU A 131 -3.16 11.19 4.29
N PRO A 132 -2.84 10.70 3.09
CA PRO A 132 -2.97 9.30 2.78
C PRO A 132 -1.91 8.47 3.53
N GLY A 133 -2.19 7.18 3.68
CA GLY A 133 -1.43 6.31 4.58
C GLY A 133 -1.51 6.75 6.06
N SER A 134 -2.57 7.48 6.44
CA SER A 134 -2.87 7.87 7.82
C SER A 134 -4.37 7.98 8.05
N ALA A 135 -4.77 8.15 9.31
CA ALA A 135 -6.16 8.36 9.69
C ALA A 135 -6.65 9.81 9.56
N MET A 136 -5.87 10.73 8.94
CA MET A 136 -6.29 12.11 8.70
C MET A 136 -7.13 12.19 7.41
N PRO A 137 -8.47 12.29 7.49
CA PRO A 137 -9.33 12.27 6.31
C PRO A 137 -9.26 13.61 5.55
N PRO A 138 -9.75 13.64 4.31
CA PRO A 138 -10.12 14.89 3.66
C PRO A 138 -11.23 15.59 4.46
N TRP A 139 -11.12 16.91 4.59
CA TRP A 139 -12.16 17.75 5.20
C TRP A 139 -12.94 18.57 4.18
N ASP A 140 -12.54 18.55 2.91
CA ASP A 140 -13.40 19.10 1.88
C ASP A 140 -14.67 18.27 1.71
N GLY A 141 -15.80 18.95 1.45
CA GLY A 141 -17.13 18.35 1.48
C GLY A 141 -17.73 18.18 2.89
N ILE A 142 -16.93 18.24 3.96
CA ILE A 142 -17.41 18.24 5.36
C ILE A 142 -17.37 19.65 5.95
N LEU A 143 -16.27 20.37 5.73
CA LEU A 143 -16.08 21.75 6.17
C LEU A 143 -16.05 22.68 4.97
N THR A 144 -16.60 23.89 5.16
CA THR A 144 -16.43 24.94 4.16
C THR A 144 -14.95 25.33 4.04
N GLU A 145 -14.61 25.98 2.93
CA GLU A 145 -13.30 26.60 2.75
C GLU A 145 -12.94 27.56 3.91
N GLU A 146 -13.89 28.42 4.27
CA GLU A 146 -13.72 29.37 5.36
C GLU A 146 -13.47 28.67 6.71
N GLN A 147 -14.23 27.61 7.03
CA GLN A 147 -14.04 26.85 8.26
C GLN A 147 -12.66 26.18 8.33
N ARG A 148 -12.13 25.71 7.20
CA ARG A 148 -10.78 25.14 7.11
C ARG A 148 -9.71 26.22 7.34
N LEU A 149 -9.88 27.42 6.80
CA LEU A 149 -8.97 28.54 7.09
C LEU A 149 -9.05 28.99 8.55
N GLN A 150 -10.26 29.08 9.10
CA GLN A 150 -10.49 29.43 10.51
C GLN A 150 -9.80 28.44 11.45
N VAL A 151 -10.00 27.14 11.28
CA VAL A 151 -9.35 26.14 12.15
C VAL A 151 -7.83 26.19 12.05
N LEU A 152 -7.28 26.44 10.86
CA LEU A 152 -5.85 26.61 10.67
C LEU A 152 -5.31 27.90 11.30
N ALA A 153 -6.07 29.00 11.28
CA ALA A 153 -5.74 30.21 12.02
C ALA A 153 -5.65 29.94 13.52
N PHE A 154 -6.59 29.16 14.07
CA PHE A 154 -6.51 28.72 15.47
C PHE A 154 -5.28 27.84 15.74
N VAL A 155 -5.05 26.81 14.93
CA VAL A 155 -3.90 25.90 15.09
C VAL A 155 -2.57 26.66 15.07
N THR A 156 -2.36 27.48 14.03
CA THR A 156 -1.08 28.18 13.81
C THR A 156 -0.80 29.29 14.82
N THR A 157 -1.82 29.84 15.49
CA THR A 157 -1.64 30.94 16.46
C THR A 157 -1.77 30.52 17.93
N GLN A 158 -2.51 29.44 18.23
CA GLN A 158 -2.80 29.03 19.61
C GLN A 158 -2.22 27.66 19.98
N LEU A 159 -2.04 26.75 19.01
CA LEU A 159 -1.57 25.38 19.28
C LEU A 159 -0.13 25.13 18.84
N VAL A 160 0.43 25.98 17.97
CA VAL A 160 1.87 26.07 17.78
C VAL A 160 2.41 27.00 18.87
N LYS A 161 3.15 26.43 19.82
CA LYS A 161 3.54 27.10 21.08
C LYS A 161 4.97 27.61 21.05
N ASP A 162 5.86 26.83 20.43
CA ASP A 162 7.31 27.09 20.45
C ASP A 162 7.77 28.02 19.33
N ARG A 163 6.90 28.30 18.35
CA ARG A 163 7.19 29.08 17.14
C ARG A 163 6.00 29.95 16.77
N LYS A 164 6.24 31.02 16.01
CA LYS A 164 5.19 31.97 15.58
C LYS A 164 5.32 32.22 14.08
N PHE A 165 4.23 31.98 13.34
CA PHE A 165 4.22 32.08 11.87
C PHE A 165 4.49 33.50 11.35
N ASP A 166 4.23 34.53 12.15
CA ASP A 166 4.35 35.95 11.79
C ASP A 166 5.60 36.63 12.40
N ASP A 167 6.48 35.88 13.08
CA ASP A 167 7.65 36.42 13.76
C ASP A 167 8.84 36.62 12.79
N LYS A 168 9.01 37.86 12.34
CA LYS A 168 10.07 38.26 11.42
C LYS A 168 11.47 38.27 12.04
N GLU A 169 11.58 38.19 13.36
CA GLU A 169 12.87 38.20 14.06
C GLU A 169 13.49 36.80 14.09
N THR A 170 12.65 35.78 14.29
CA THR A 170 13.12 34.39 14.49
C THR A 170 12.82 33.46 13.32
N GLU A 171 11.87 33.80 12.46
CA GLU A 171 11.45 32.93 11.35
C GLU A 171 11.87 33.47 9.99
N THR A 172 12.26 32.54 9.12
CA THR A 172 12.50 32.77 7.70
C THR A 172 11.54 31.94 6.86
N GLN A 173 11.33 32.38 5.63
CA GLN A 173 10.60 31.59 4.65
C GLN A 173 11.42 31.50 3.36
N THR A 174 11.80 30.28 3.04
CA THR A 174 12.57 29.89 1.88
C THR A 174 11.74 28.86 1.13
N VAL A 175 11.18 29.25 -0.01
CA VAL A 175 10.17 28.47 -0.73
C VAL A 175 10.74 27.81 -1.97
N VAL A 176 10.21 26.64 -2.30
CA VAL A 176 10.54 25.93 -3.54
C VAL A 176 10.20 26.82 -4.75
N ASP A 177 11.18 27.07 -5.61
CA ASP A 177 11.03 27.90 -6.81
C ASP A 177 10.62 27.06 -8.02
N TRP A 178 9.33 26.72 -8.08
CA TRP A 178 8.78 25.90 -9.17
C TRP A 178 9.00 26.51 -10.56
N ASP A 179 9.03 27.83 -10.70
CA ASP A 179 9.26 28.50 -11.99
C ASP A 179 10.65 28.21 -12.56
N THR A 180 11.65 28.08 -11.68
CA THR A 180 13.01 27.71 -12.04
C THR A 180 13.13 26.20 -12.22
N ILE A 181 12.60 25.43 -11.27
CA ILE A 181 12.70 23.96 -11.26
C ILE A 181 12.03 23.31 -12.48
N LEU A 182 10.88 23.83 -12.92
CA LEU A 182 10.13 23.25 -14.04
C LEU A 182 10.76 23.54 -15.41
N LYS A 183 11.60 24.59 -15.53
CA LYS A 183 12.35 24.87 -16.77
C LYS A 183 13.37 23.79 -17.08
N THR A 184 13.90 23.13 -16.06
CA THR A 184 14.90 22.07 -16.17
C THR A 184 14.32 20.68 -15.88
N GLN A 185 12.99 20.52 -15.93
CA GLN A 185 12.35 19.25 -15.65
C GLN A 185 12.83 18.15 -16.62
N ILE A 186 13.38 17.08 -16.06
CA ILE A 186 13.82 15.91 -16.83
C ILE A 186 12.65 14.94 -16.97
N LYS A 187 12.39 14.51 -18.21
CA LYS A 187 11.40 13.45 -18.49
C LYS A 187 11.88 12.10 -17.95
N ALA A 188 10.93 11.26 -17.54
CA ALA A 188 11.20 9.89 -17.09
C ALA A 188 11.57 8.97 -18.28
N THR A 189 12.79 9.09 -18.78
CA THR A 189 13.38 8.17 -19.77
C THR A 189 14.07 7.00 -19.07
N GLU A 190 14.35 5.91 -19.80
CA GLU A 190 15.14 4.78 -19.25
C GLU A 190 16.49 5.23 -18.69
N GLU A 191 17.16 6.18 -19.36
CA GLU A 191 18.43 6.76 -18.90
C GLU A 191 18.26 7.54 -17.60
N SER A 192 17.22 8.39 -17.50
CA SER A 192 16.92 9.16 -16.30
C SER A 192 16.62 8.26 -15.10
N VAL A 193 15.84 7.20 -15.31
CA VAL A 193 15.52 6.20 -14.30
C VAL A 193 16.77 5.43 -13.86
N LYS A 194 17.68 5.09 -14.79
CA LYS A 194 18.96 4.45 -14.46
C LYS A 194 19.85 5.35 -13.60
N LYS A 195 20.07 6.60 -14.00
CA LYS A 195 20.82 7.60 -13.22
C LYS A 195 20.21 7.80 -11.84
N GLY A 196 18.88 7.86 -11.76
CA GLY A 196 18.16 7.95 -10.49
C GLY A 196 18.38 6.74 -9.58
N ALA A 197 18.44 5.53 -10.14
CA ALA A 197 18.74 4.32 -9.38
C ALA A 197 20.17 4.31 -8.81
N GLU A 198 21.15 4.76 -9.59
CA GLU A 198 22.54 4.92 -9.15
C GLU A 198 22.64 5.93 -8.00
N LEU A 199 22.02 7.10 -8.17
CA LEU A 199 21.94 8.13 -7.12
C LEU A 199 21.18 7.64 -5.87
N PHE A 200 20.15 6.81 -6.03
CA PHE A 200 19.42 6.25 -4.89
C PHE A 200 20.31 5.38 -3.98
N VAL A 201 21.28 4.68 -4.57
CA VAL A 201 22.28 3.91 -3.82
C VAL A 201 23.36 4.85 -3.28
N GLU A 202 23.90 5.74 -4.12
CA GLU A 202 24.98 6.67 -3.74
C GLU A 202 24.58 7.58 -2.57
N LYS A 203 23.35 8.12 -2.60
CA LYS A 203 22.78 8.97 -1.55
C LYS A 203 22.18 8.17 -0.40
N LYS A 204 22.43 6.85 -0.35
CA LYS A 204 22.07 5.93 0.75
C LYS A 204 20.57 5.80 1.04
N CYS A 205 19.72 6.12 0.08
CA CYS A 205 18.26 5.97 0.22
C CYS A 205 17.87 4.51 0.49
N ILE A 206 18.64 3.58 -0.10
CA ILE A 206 18.47 2.13 0.06
C ILE A 206 18.61 1.65 1.52
N GLU A 207 19.38 2.34 2.37
CA GLU A 207 19.60 1.94 3.77
C GLU A 207 18.29 1.98 4.57
N CYS A 208 17.38 2.90 4.24
CA CYS A 208 16.06 2.99 4.87
C CYS A 208 14.96 2.36 3.99
N HIS A 209 14.92 2.71 2.71
CA HIS A 209 13.82 2.33 1.82
C HIS A 209 13.96 0.92 1.22
N GLY A 210 15.11 0.28 1.34
CA GLY A 210 15.39 -1.03 0.75
C GLY A 210 15.59 -0.98 -0.76
N ALA A 211 16.11 -2.07 -1.32
CA ALA A 211 16.51 -2.14 -2.74
C ALA A 211 15.31 -1.95 -3.68
N GLU A 212 14.13 -2.46 -3.31
CA GLU A 212 12.93 -2.34 -4.14
C GLU A 212 11.96 -1.25 -3.64
N GLY A 213 12.41 -0.39 -2.72
CA GLY A 213 11.62 0.71 -2.19
C GLY A 213 10.48 0.32 -1.24
N ARG A 214 10.44 -0.91 -0.68
CA ARG A 214 9.35 -1.35 0.22
C ARG A 214 9.45 -0.83 1.64
N GLY A 215 10.51 -0.10 1.95
CA GLY A 215 10.78 0.36 3.30
C GLY A 215 11.26 -0.75 4.22
N ASP A 216 11.97 -1.74 3.68
CA ASP A 216 12.50 -2.93 4.36
C ASP A 216 14.00 -2.86 4.66
N GLY A 217 14.67 -1.71 4.44
CA GLY A 217 16.10 -1.54 4.70
C GLY A 217 16.43 -1.53 6.20
N ASN A 218 16.03 -0.48 6.91
CA ASN A 218 16.23 -0.33 8.37
C ASN A 218 14.90 -0.08 9.10
N ALA A 219 13.84 -0.72 8.61
CA ALA A 219 12.43 -0.44 8.91
C ALA A 219 12.12 -0.26 10.41
N PHE A 220 12.75 -1.04 11.28
CA PHE A 220 12.36 -1.17 12.68
C PHE A 220 13.22 -0.35 13.65
N ASN A 221 14.33 0.26 13.20
CA ASN A 221 15.25 1.02 14.03
C ASN A 221 15.08 2.55 13.92
N LEU A 222 14.21 3.02 13.03
CA LEU A 222 13.96 4.43 12.83
C LEU A 222 12.95 4.97 13.84
N LYS A 223 13.23 6.17 14.34
CA LYS A 223 12.36 6.91 15.25
C LYS A 223 12.10 8.32 14.74
N ASP A 224 10.94 8.86 15.03
CA ASP A 224 10.68 10.29 14.87
C ASP A 224 11.34 11.09 16.00
N ASP A 225 11.30 12.42 15.90
CA ASP A 225 11.93 13.33 16.88
C ASP A 225 11.33 13.21 18.29
N TRP A 226 10.14 12.61 18.42
CA TRP A 226 9.46 12.32 19.68
C TRP A 226 9.80 10.91 20.21
N GLY A 227 10.65 10.16 19.51
CA GLY A 227 11.12 8.84 19.92
C GLY A 227 10.20 7.69 19.56
N PHE A 228 9.10 7.93 18.83
CA PHE A 228 8.22 6.87 18.36
C PHE A 228 8.82 6.16 17.15
N PRO A 229 8.62 4.85 17.01
CA PRO A 229 9.01 4.15 15.79
C PRO A 229 8.37 4.79 14.55
N ILE A 230 9.07 4.79 13.42
CA ILE A 230 8.50 5.25 12.16
C ILE A 230 9.05 4.43 11.00
N GLN A 231 8.18 3.76 10.26
CA GLN A 231 8.62 3.02 9.08
C GLN A 231 8.67 3.94 7.85
N PRO A 232 9.66 3.75 6.96
CA PRO A 232 9.66 4.38 5.65
C PRO A 232 8.42 3.96 4.85
N ALA A 233 7.87 4.90 4.08
CA ALA A 233 6.77 4.60 3.17
C ALA A 233 7.21 3.55 2.14
N ASP A 234 6.31 2.64 1.81
CA ASP A 234 6.47 1.74 0.68
C ASP A 234 6.30 2.53 -0.62
N GLN A 235 7.40 2.70 -1.35
CA GLN A 235 7.48 3.46 -2.59
C GLN A 235 6.78 2.78 -3.77
N ARG A 236 6.43 1.50 -3.64
CA ARG A 236 5.57 0.79 -4.59
C ARG A 236 4.12 1.29 -4.48
N LYS A 237 3.69 1.67 -3.28
CA LYS A 237 2.33 2.11 -2.97
C LYS A 237 2.27 3.63 -2.90
N CYS A 238 2.53 4.32 -4.01
CA CYS A 238 2.64 5.78 -4.05
C CYS A 238 1.36 6.53 -3.66
N TRP A 239 0.21 5.87 -3.71
CA TRP A 239 -1.04 6.35 -3.13
C TRP A 239 -1.00 6.51 -1.60
N ASN A 240 0.02 5.98 -0.93
CA ASN A 240 0.28 6.22 0.49
C ASN A 240 1.31 7.33 0.75
N PHE A 241 1.82 8.03 -0.28
CA PHE A 241 2.73 9.15 -0.07
C PHE A 241 2.01 10.34 0.57
N ARG A 242 2.46 10.72 1.77
CA ARG A 242 1.84 11.82 2.51
C ARG A 242 1.96 13.12 1.69
N GLY A 243 0.85 13.86 1.59
CA GLY A 243 0.80 15.10 0.81
C GLY A 243 0.80 14.89 -0.70
N SER A 244 0.39 13.72 -1.20
CA SER A 244 0.11 13.45 -2.62
C SER A 244 -1.30 12.92 -2.87
N ARG A 245 -2.23 13.07 -1.90
CA ARG A 245 -3.61 12.61 -2.08
C ARG A 245 -4.19 13.24 -3.36
N ARG A 246 -4.98 12.48 -4.12
CA ARG A 246 -5.56 12.85 -5.44
C ARG A 246 -4.57 12.88 -6.61
N ASP A 247 -3.26 12.89 -6.37
CA ASP A 247 -2.27 12.87 -7.45
C ASP A 247 -1.02 12.03 -7.09
N PRO A 248 -1.20 10.73 -6.81
CA PRO A 248 -0.15 9.91 -6.22
C PRO A 248 0.97 9.51 -7.20
N TYR A 249 0.78 9.69 -8.50
CA TYR A 249 1.79 9.40 -9.53
C TYR A 249 2.56 10.64 -10.00
N ASN A 250 2.23 11.83 -9.46
CA ASN A 250 2.89 13.06 -9.86
C ASN A 250 4.29 13.17 -9.23
N VAL A 251 5.27 13.11 -10.11
CA VAL A 251 6.70 13.20 -9.78
C VAL A 251 7.07 14.48 -9.03
N LYS A 252 6.30 15.57 -9.17
CA LYS A 252 6.54 16.82 -8.42
C LYS A 252 6.36 16.63 -6.91
N ASN A 253 5.44 15.78 -6.48
CA ASN A 253 5.25 15.46 -5.05
C ASN A 253 6.48 14.77 -4.46
N ILE A 254 7.09 13.88 -5.24
CA ILE A 254 8.32 13.17 -4.87
C ILE A 254 9.50 14.16 -4.85
N PHE A 255 9.65 14.96 -5.91
CA PHE A 255 10.68 15.99 -6.03
C PHE A 255 10.62 16.98 -4.84
N ARG A 256 9.42 17.48 -4.51
CA ARG A 256 9.19 18.36 -3.36
C ARG A 256 9.62 17.69 -2.06
N THR A 257 9.18 16.46 -1.81
CA THR A 257 9.49 15.74 -0.56
C THR A 257 10.99 15.54 -0.39
N PHE A 258 11.70 15.20 -1.47
CA PHE A 258 13.16 15.06 -1.46
C PHE A 258 13.88 16.40 -1.24
N SER A 259 13.37 17.48 -1.84
CA SER A 259 13.95 18.82 -1.72
C SER A 259 13.71 19.46 -0.36
N THR A 260 12.55 19.22 0.26
CA THR A 260 12.13 19.87 1.51
C THR A 260 12.42 19.03 2.76
N GLY A 261 12.67 17.73 2.58
CA GLY A 261 12.75 16.77 3.66
C GLY A 261 11.40 16.56 4.36
N VAL A 262 11.38 15.73 5.40
CA VAL A 262 10.18 15.46 6.19
C VAL A 262 10.48 15.76 7.66
N ASN A 263 10.22 17.00 8.10
CA ASN A 263 10.57 17.44 9.46
C ASN A 263 9.92 16.53 10.50
N GLY A 264 10.63 16.30 11.62
CA GLY A 264 10.16 15.36 12.63
C GLY A 264 10.42 13.91 12.28
N THR A 265 11.27 13.61 11.29
CA THR A 265 11.58 12.23 10.89
C THR A 265 13.03 12.11 10.44
N PRO A 266 13.57 10.88 10.36
CA PRO A 266 14.91 10.63 9.83
C PRO A 266 15.07 10.90 8.32
N MET A 267 14.03 11.34 7.59
CA MET A 267 14.13 11.65 6.15
C MET A 267 14.57 13.13 5.96
N PRO A 268 15.86 13.40 5.66
CA PRO A 268 16.36 14.75 5.56
C PRO A 268 15.95 15.42 4.26
N SER A 269 16.22 16.71 4.14
CA SER A 269 16.33 17.35 2.83
C SER A 269 17.65 16.97 2.17
N PHE A 270 17.60 16.83 0.85
CA PHE A 270 18.76 16.61 0.02
C PHE A 270 19.07 17.84 -0.85
N ALA A 271 18.45 18.98 -0.58
CA ALA A 271 18.63 20.18 -1.39
C ALA A 271 20.08 20.70 -1.39
N ASP A 272 20.79 20.51 -0.27
CA ASP A 272 22.16 21.01 -0.08
C ASP A 272 23.24 20.05 -0.61
N ASN A 273 22.90 18.79 -0.89
CA ASN A 273 23.86 17.76 -1.32
C ASN A 273 23.50 17.10 -2.66
N THR A 274 22.56 17.71 -3.39
CA THR A 274 22.18 17.33 -4.76
C THR A 274 21.88 18.55 -5.62
N THR A 275 22.06 18.42 -6.93
CA THR A 275 21.62 19.41 -7.92
C THR A 275 20.15 19.22 -8.29
N ILE A 276 19.51 20.24 -8.87
CA ILE A 276 18.13 20.10 -9.41
C ILE A 276 18.02 18.92 -10.39
N GLU A 277 19.04 18.70 -11.22
CA GLU A 277 19.08 17.62 -12.21
C GLU A 277 19.06 16.24 -11.53
N GLU A 278 19.94 16.04 -10.55
CA GLU A 278 20.01 14.80 -9.76
C GLU A 278 18.68 14.52 -9.05
N ARG A 279 18.04 15.55 -8.48
CA ARG A 279 16.71 15.41 -7.84
C ARG A 279 15.64 14.93 -8.81
N TRP A 280 15.67 15.40 -10.07
CA TRP A 280 14.74 14.92 -11.09
C TRP A 280 15.00 13.47 -11.47
N HIS A 281 16.25 13.05 -11.59
CA HIS A 281 16.61 11.65 -11.83
C HIS A 281 16.11 10.74 -10.71
N ILE A 282 16.39 11.09 -9.44
CA ILE A 282 15.92 10.35 -8.26
C ILE A 282 14.39 10.30 -8.23
N ALA A 283 13.72 11.43 -8.44
CA ALA A 283 12.26 11.49 -8.42
C ALA A 283 11.63 10.62 -9.52
N ASN A 284 12.21 10.63 -10.73
CA ASN A 284 11.78 9.75 -11.83
C ASN A 284 12.00 8.27 -11.50
N PHE A 285 13.13 7.92 -10.85
CA PHE A 285 13.38 6.55 -10.40
C PHE A 285 12.34 6.10 -9.35
N VAL A 286 12.12 6.89 -8.30
CA VAL A 286 11.12 6.57 -7.26
C VAL A 286 9.72 6.48 -7.86
N GLN A 287 9.34 7.39 -8.76
CA GLN A 287 8.06 7.34 -9.47
C GLN A 287 7.93 6.10 -10.37
N SER A 288 9.05 5.59 -10.87
CA SER A 288 9.06 4.35 -11.64
C SER A 288 8.73 3.14 -10.77
N LEU A 289 9.10 3.15 -9.47
CA LEU A 289 8.82 2.05 -8.54
C LEU A 289 7.33 1.87 -8.26
N CYS A 290 6.52 2.92 -8.40
CA CYS A 290 5.08 2.87 -8.19
C CYS A 290 4.42 1.71 -8.94
N GLU A 291 3.55 0.98 -8.25
CA GLU A 291 2.78 -0.13 -8.78
C GLU A 291 1.85 0.36 -9.91
N ARG A 292 1.74 -0.44 -10.98
CA ARG A 292 1.13 -0.06 -12.26
C ARG A 292 0.30 -1.21 -12.85
N GLY A 293 -0.56 -0.87 -13.79
CA GLY A 293 -1.33 -1.83 -14.56
C GLY A 293 -0.44 -2.70 -15.48
N PRO A 294 -1.01 -3.76 -16.09
CA PRO A 294 -0.28 -4.65 -17.00
C PRO A 294 0.31 -3.95 -18.24
N ASP A 295 -0.29 -2.83 -18.65
CA ASP A 295 0.16 -1.95 -19.73
C ASP A 295 1.23 -0.94 -19.31
N GLY A 296 1.59 -0.89 -18.01
CA GLY A 296 2.52 0.08 -17.44
C GLY A 296 1.86 1.40 -17.05
N GLU A 297 0.55 1.55 -17.24
CA GLU A 297 -0.17 2.77 -16.88
C GLU A 297 -0.41 2.86 -15.35
N PRO A 298 -0.58 4.08 -14.81
CA PRO A 298 -1.00 4.27 -13.43
C PRO A 298 -2.28 3.50 -13.09
N LEU A 299 -2.37 2.94 -11.89
CA LEU A 299 -3.61 2.31 -11.43
C LEU A 299 -4.69 3.38 -11.27
N GLU A 300 -5.95 3.03 -11.58
CA GLU A 300 -7.09 3.87 -11.22
C GLU A 300 -7.17 4.00 -9.69
N ILE A 301 -7.18 5.22 -9.17
CA ILE A 301 -7.28 5.50 -7.73
C ILE A 301 -8.68 6.01 -7.41
N ASP A 302 -9.29 5.43 -6.38
CA ASP A 302 -10.57 5.90 -5.84
C ASP A 302 -10.34 7.18 -5.02
N PRO A 303 -10.99 8.31 -5.35
CA PRO A 303 -10.77 9.59 -4.67
C PRO A 303 -11.22 9.62 -3.21
N LEU A 304 -12.15 8.75 -2.81
CA LEU A 304 -12.67 8.67 -1.44
C LEU A 304 -11.72 7.88 -0.53
N THR A 305 -11.19 6.76 -1.02
CA THR A 305 -10.30 5.91 -0.22
C THR A 305 -8.82 6.26 -0.41
N ASP A 306 -8.47 6.92 -1.52
CA ASP A 306 -7.10 7.13 -2.00
C ASP A 306 -6.31 5.82 -2.10
N LYS A 307 -6.99 4.77 -2.58
CA LYS A 307 -6.47 3.43 -2.83
C LYS A 307 -6.76 3.01 -4.27
N PRO A 308 -6.07 2.00 -4.81
CA PRO A 308 -6.44 1.38 -6.06
C PRO A 308 -7.92 0.99 -6.08
N LYS A 309 -8.61 1.31 -7.16
CA LYS A 309 -10.03 1.03 -7.33
C LYS A 309 -10.28 -0.46 -7.21
N ILE A 310 -11.18 -0.82 -6.29
CA ILE A 310 -11.43 -2.20 -5.94
C ILE A 310 -12.34 -2.86 -6.99
N ASN A 311 -11.93 -4.03 -7.47
CA ASN A 311 -12.80 -4.95 -8.18
C ASN A 311 -13.01 -6.17 -7.29
N PHE A 312 -14.26 -6.42 -6.89
CA PHE A 312 -14.62 -7.47 -5.94
C PHE A 312 -14.61 -8.89 -6.56
N VAL A 313 -14.19 -9.07 -7.81
CA VAL A 313 -14.13 -10.37 -8.47
C VAL A 313 -12.67 -10.81 -8.66
N ILE A 314 -12.34 -12.00 -8.14
CA ILE A 314 -11.08 -12.71 -8.36
C ILE A 314 -11.30 -13.72 -9.50
N PRO A 315 -10.95 -13.38 -10.75
CA PRO A 315 -11.09 -14.31 -11.86
C PRO A 315 -10.06 -15.42 -11.74
N SER A 316 -10.52 -16.66 -11.85
CA SER A 316 -9.71 -17.86 -11.94
C SER A 316 -9.76 -18.38 -13.36
N GLY A 317 -8.66 -18.28 -14.09
CA GLY A 317 -8.60 -18.67 -15.49
C GLY A 317 -8.18 -20.14 -15.67
N PRO A 318 -8.75 -20.86 -16.66
CA PRO A 318 -8.47 -22.28 -16.88
C PRO A 318 -7.05 -22.51 -17.41
N VAL A 319 -6.38 -23.56 -16.93
CA VAL A 319 -5.05 -24.00 -17.37
C VAL A 319 -5.05 -25.49 -17.71
N GLU A 320 -4.18 -25.88 -18.64
CA GLU A 320 -3.97 -27.29 -19.00
C GLU A 320 -2.80 -27.87 -18.20
N GLY A 321 -2.96 -29.07 -17.66
CA GLY A 321 -1.92 -29.79 -16.92
C GLY A 321 -1.72 -29.31 -15.47
N ASP A 322 -0.52 -29.55 -14.96
CA ASP A 322 -0.13 -29.23 -13.59
C ASP A 322 0.05 -27.73 -13.39
N ILE A 323 -0.32 -27.26 -12.19
CA ILE A 323 -0.16 -25.87 -11.80
C ILE A 323 1.30 -25.64 -11.37
N SER A 324 1.97 -24.68 -12.02
CA SER A 324 3.37 -24.37 -11.72
C SER A 324 3.54 -23.72 -10.35
N SER A 325 4.54 -24.18 -9.60
CA SER A 325 5.01 -23.56 -8.35
C SER A 325 5.81 -22.27 -8.56
N ASP A 326 6.22 -21.97 -9.80
CA ASP A 326 6.95 -20.76 -10.13
C ASP A 326 5.96 -19.58 -10.31
N PRO A 327 5.96 -18.56 -9.43
CA PRO A 327 5.07 -17.41 -9.55
C PRO A 327 5.32 -16.58 -10.82
N ASP A 328 6.50 -16.70 -11.43
CA ASP A 328 6.89 -15.97 -12.64
C ASP A 328 6.53 -16.74 -13.94
N ASN A 329 5.95 -17.94 -13.81
CA ASN A 329 5.48 -18.73 -14.95
C ASN A 329 4.43 -17.97 -15.78
N GLU A 330 4.47 -18.14 -17.11
CA GLU A 330 3.56 -17.48 -18.06
C GLU A 330 2.07 -17.69 -17.73
N MET A 331 1.71 -18.84 -17.14
CA MET A 331 0.33 -19.12 -16.72
C MET A 331 -0.20 -18.11 -15.71
N TRP A 332 0.63 -17.66 -14.76
CA TRP A 332 0.28 -16.66 -13.75
C TRP A 332 0.30 -15.26 -14.38
N GLN A 333 1.28 -14.98 -15.23
CA GLN A 333 1.42 -13.66 -15.87
C GLN A 333 0.24 -13.33 -16.81
N LYS A 334 -0.42 -14.35 -17.37
CA LYS A 334 -1.65 -14.20 -18.17
C LYS A 334 -2.90 -13.88 -17.33
N ARG A 335 -2.83 -13.98 -16.01
CA ARG A 335 -3.98 -13.73 -15.13
C ARG A 335 -4.00 -12.30 -14.63
N VAL A 336 -5.23 -11.79 -14.53
CA VAL A 336 -5.48 -10.48 -13.93
C VAL A 336 -5.05 -10.51 -12.48
N ARG A 337 -4.13 -9.61 -12.12
CA ARG A 337 -3.72 -9.37 -10.74
C ARG A 337 -4.78 -8.51 -10.06
N ARG A 338 -5.39 -9.00 -8.98
CA ARG A 338 -6.45 -8.30 -8.25
C ARG A 338 -5.93 -7.71 -6.96
N TYR A 339 -6.22 -6.44 -6.74
CA TYR A 339 -5.98 -5.73 -5.48
C TYR A 339 -7.11 -6.08 -4.50
N VAL A 340 -6.75 -6.73 -3.40
CA VAL A 340 -7.67 -7.01 -2.28
C VAL A 340 -7.31 -6.05 -1.16
N ALA A 341 -8.23 -5.15 -0.82
CA ALA A 341 -8.06 -4.23 0.28
C ALA A 341 -8.29 -4.94 1.61
N LEU A 342 -7.42 -4.69 2.58
CA LEU A 342 -7.48 -5.23 3.93
C LEU A 342 -7.59 -4.09 4.94
N GLY A 343 -8.35 -4.32 6.00
CA GLY A 343 -8.39 -3.46 7.17
C GLY A 343 -8.08 -4.27 8.42
N GLY A 344 -7.56 -3.61 9.45
CA GLY A 344 -7.39 -4.25 10.75
C GLY A 344 -8.74 -4.71 11.31
N GLN A 345 -8.80 -5.92 11.86
CA GLN A 345 -10.01 -6.39 12.53
C GLN A 345 -10.28 -5.57 13.79
N ILE A 346 -11.33 -4.76 13.79
CA ILE A 346 -11.70 -3.90 14.91
C ILE A 346 -13.06 -4.23 15.54
N THR A 347 -13.73 -5.30 15.09
CA THR A 347 -15.07 -5.65 15.59
C THR A 347 -15.05 -6.51 16.85
N HIS A 348 -14.00 -7.33 17.04
CA HIS A 348 -13.87 -8.25 18.18
C HIS A 348 -12.47 -8.17 18.76
N LYS A 349 -12.36 -8.28 20.09
CA LYS A 349 -11.07 -8.29 20.79
C LYS A 349 -10.33 -9.61 20.53
N PRO A 350 -8.98 -9.65 20.60
CA PRO A 350 -8.07 -8.50 20.54
C PRO A 350 -8.12 -7.81 19.17
N ARG A 351 -8.40 -6.49 19.15
CA ARG A 351 -8.54 -5.74 17.90
C ARG A 351 -7.17 -5.34 17.35
N ASN A 352 -7.07 -5.29 16.02
CA ASN A 352 -5.91 -4.76 15.31
C ASN A 352 -6.17 -3.32 14.84
N PHE A 353 -5.90 -2.34 15.70
CA PHE A 353 -6.10 -0.93 15.37
C PHE A 353 -4.99 -0.34 14.49
N VAL A 354 -3.82 -0.96 14.51
CA VAL A 354 -2.60 -0.42 13.92
C VAL A 354 -2.01 -1.43 12.93
N THR A 355 -2.85 -1.98 12.06
CA THR A 355 -2.36 -2.93 11.05
C THR A 355 -1.32 -2.29 10.13
N ARG A 356 -0.34 -3.08 9.72
CA ARG A 356 0.66 -2.73 8.69
C ARG A 356 0.36 -3.35 7.33
N LEU A 357 -0.59 -4.29 7.28
CA LEU A 357 -0.99 -5.01 6.08
C LEU A 357 -2.36 -4.48 5.64
N ASP A 358 -2.34 -3.59 4.65
CA ASP A 358 -3.53 -2.93 4.11
C ASP A 358 -4.01 -3.49 2.75
N ASP A 359 -3.25 -4.43 2.17
CA ASP A 359 -3.65 -5.13 0.95
C ASP A 359 -2.91 -6.45 0.72
N VAL A 360 -3.50 -7.26 -0.16
CA VAL A 360 -2.88 -8.42 -0.80
C VAL A 360 -3.23 -8.44 -2.27
N TRP A 361 -2.27 -8.82 -3.11
CA TRP A 361 -2.51 -9.07 -4.53
C TRP A 361 -2.79 -10.54 -4.77
N VAL A 362 -3.85 -10.83 -5.52
CA VAL A 362 -4.30 -12.20 -5.79
C VAL A 362 -4.36 -12.45 -7.28
N ARG A 363 -3.80 -13.58 -7.72
CA ARG A 363 -4.10 -14.21 -9.01
C ARG A 363 -4.65 -15.60 -8.74
N SER A 364 -5.50 -16.08 -9.65
CA SER A 364 -6.10 -17.41 -9.53
C SER A 364 -6.08 -18.14 -10.85
N VAL A 365 -5.84 -19.45 -10.78
CA VAL A 365 -5.92 -20.39 -11.90
C VAL A 365 -6.61 -21.66 -11.45
N TYR A 366 -7.21 -22.39 -12.39
CA TYR A 366 -7.77 -23.70 -12.09
C TYR A 366 -7.59 -24.66 -13.26
N ASN A 367 -7.50 -25.95 -12.97
CA ASN A 367 -7.57 -27.03 -13.96
C ASN A 367 -8.76 -27.95 -13.63
N ASN A 368 -8.84 -29.15 -14.20
CA ASN A 368 -9.98 -30.04 -13.98
C ASN A 368 -10.07 -30.60 -12.55
N GLU A 369 -9.00 -30.52 -11.77
CA GLU A 369 -8.88 -31.16 -10.45
C GLU A 369 -8.76 -30.13 -9.32
N SER A 370 -8.03 -29.05 -9.56
CA SER A 370 -7.54 -28.13 -8.55
C SER A 370 -7.76 -26.66 -8.91
N LEU A 371 -7.90 -25.85 -7.86
CA LEU A 371 -7.88 -24.40 -7.86
C LEU A 371 -6.63 -23.95 -7.12
N ALA A 372 -5.92 -22.97 -7.66
CA ALA A 372 -4.76 -22.38 -7.01
C ALA A 372 -4.81 -20.86 -7.01
N PHE A 373 -4.28 -20.29 -5.94
CA PHE A 373 -4.16 -18.86 -5.74
C PHE A 373 -2.70 -18.50 -5.52
N LEU A 374 -2.24 -17.47 -6.23
CA LEU A 374 -0.97 -16.81 -5.97
C LEU A 374 -1.25 -15.50 -5.22
N PHE A 375 -0.69 -15.41 -4.02
CA PHE A 375 -0.77 -14.26 -3.14
C PHE A 375 0.55 -13.50 -3.13
N GLU A 376 0.49 -12.18 -3.19
CA GLU A 376 1.64 -11.31 -3.01
C GLU A 376 1.27 -10.16 -2.08
N TRP A 377 1.96 -10.01 -0.95
CA TRP A 377 1.81 -8.86 -0.07
C TRP A 377 3.16 -8.36 0.40
N ASP A 378 3.23 -7.06 0.66
CA ASP A 378 4.43 -6.40 1.13
C ASP A 378 4.48 -6.48 2.66
N ASP A 379 5.51 -7.14 3.17
CA ASP A 379 5.81 -7.33 4.58
C ASP A 379 7.29 -7.08 4.82
N ARG A 380 7.60 -6.10 5.67
CA ARG A 380 8.98 -5.65 5.91
C ARG A 380 9.80 -6.66 6.71
N SER A 381 9.15 -7.70 7.23
CA SER A 381 9.76 -8.77 8.01
C SER A 381 9.41 -10.13 7.43
N LYS A 382 10.29 -11.10 7.70
CA LYS A 382 9.96 -12.53 7.60
C LYS A 382 9.78 -13.04 9.02
N SER A 383 8.55 -13.03 9.52
CA SER A 383 8.27 -13.38 10.91
C SER A 383 7.98 -14.87 11.02
N VAL A 384 8.79 -15.55 11.83
CA VAL A 384 8.57 -16.93 12.26
C VAL A 384 8.72 -16.94 13.77
N ALA A 385 7.73 -17.50 14.47
CA ALA A 385 7.74 -17.59 15.92
C ALA A 385 8.94 -18.40 16.41
N GLU A 386 9.51 -18.00 17.54
CA GLU A 386 10.58 -18.74 18.19
C GLU A 386 10.01 -19.90 19.00
N GLY A 387 10.38 -21.13 18.64
CA GLY A 387 9.89 -22.34 19.31
C GLY A 387 8.44 -22.68 18.98
N GLU A 388 7.86 -23.58 19.78
CA GLU A 388 6.45 -23.94 19.68
C GLU A 388 5.58 -22.92 20.42
N LEU A 389 4.47 -22.53 19.79
CA LEU A 389 3.49 -21.65 20.42
C LEU A 389 2.76 -22.40 21.55
N PRO A 390 2.37 -21.72 22.64
CA PRO A 390 1.76 -22.37 23.80
C PRO A 390 0.30 -22.77 23.59
N PHE A 391 -0.25 -22.55 22.39
CA PHE A 391 -1.62 -22.82 21.98
C PHE A 391 -1.63 -23.58 20.65
N GLN A 392 -2.70 -24.33 20.43
CA GLN A 392 -2.92 -25.06 19.20
C GLN A 392 -3.28 -24.11 18.04
N PRO A 393 -2.99 -24.47 16.78
CA PRO A 393 -3.38 -23.69 15.61
C PRO A 393 -4.90 -23.49 15.46
N THR A 394 -5.69 -24.37 16.09
CA THR A 394 -7.14 -24.33 16.17
C THR A 394 -7.66 -23.30 17.17
N GLU A 395 -6.87 -22.91 18.16
CA GLU A 395 -7.27 -21.94 19.18
C GLU A 395 -7.16 -20.51 18.63
N VAL A 396 -8.28 -19.78 18.66
CA VAL A 396 -8.34 -18.37 18.20
C VAL A 396 -8.63 -17.39 19.34
N ASN A 397 -9.11 -17.90 20.46
CA ASN A 397 -9.36 -17.16 21.70
C ASN A 397 -8.18 -17.29 22.66
N LEU A 398 -7.18 -16.43 22.47
CA LEU A 398 -5.86 -16.60 23.09
C LEU A 398 -5.65 -15.81 24.39
N ASP A 399 -6.74 -15.36 25.03
CA ASP A 399 -6.67 -14.54 26.26
C ASP A 399 -5.95 -15.27 27.42
N ALA A 400 -6.14 -16.59 27.52
CA ALA A 400 -5.48 -17.45 28.51
C ALA A 400 -3.94 -17.49 28.36
N TYR A 401 -3.43 -17.21 27.16
CA TYR A 401 -2.01 -17.18 26.83
C TYR A 401 -1.41 -15.76 26.85
N GLY A 402 -2.17 -14.78 27.34
CA GLY A 402 -1.73 -13.39 27.43
C GLY A 402 -1.88 -12.58 26.14
N VAL A 403 -2.45 -13.16 25.07
CA VAL A 403 -2.78 -12.44 23.84
C VAL A 403 -4.13 -11.73 24.02
N LYS A 404 -4.09 -10.61 24.74
CA LYS A 404 -5.25 -9.78 25.03
C LYS A 404 -5.06 -8.37 24.50
N GLU A 405 -6.18 -7.69 24.29
CA GLU A 405 -6.14 -6.27 23.96
C GLU A 405 -5.57 -5.46 25.12
N GLN A 406 -4.66 -4.55 24.82
CA GLN A 406 -4.13 -3.61 25.81
C GLN A 406 -5.21 -2.59 26.19
N ASP A 407 -5.27 -2.24 27.47
CA ASP A 407 -6.13 -1.12 27.90
C ASP A 407 -5.67 0.17 27.21
N PRO A 408 -6.60 1.01 26.72
CA PRO A 408 -6.23 2.23 26.05
C PRO A 408 -5.53 3.17 27.03
N LYS A 409 -4.33 3.63 26.65
CA LYS A 409 -3.58 4.61 27.43
C LYS A 409 -3.43 5.89 26.63
N THR A 410 -4.05 6.95 27.12
CA THR A 410 -3.81 8.31 26.62
C THR A 410 -2.39 8.73 26.99
N GLY A 411 -1.58 9.09 25.99
CA GLY A 411 -0.19 9.51 26.17
C GLY A 411 0.81 8.72 25.32
N GLU A 412 2.09 9.09 25.45
CA GLU A 412 3.16 8.67 24.54
C GLU A 412 3.79 7.30 24.87
N PRO A 413 4.24 7.00 26.10
CA PRO A 413 5.10 5.83 26.32
C PRO A 413 4.35 4.49 26.45
N GLY A 414 3.01 4.50 26.39
CA GLY A 414 2.18 3.33 26.69
C GLY A 414 1.06 3.05 25.70
N SER A 415 0.99 3.76 24.57
CA SER A 415 -0.08 3.56 23.59
C SER A 415 0.11 2.27 22.78
N ILE A 416 -1.00 1.71 22.25
CA ILE A 416 -0.97 0.53 21.36
C ILE A 416 -0.02 0.77 20.17
N ALA A 417 -0.10 1.96 19.57
CA ALA A 417 0.78 2.42 18.52
C ALA A 417 2.28 2.44 18.89
N ALA A 418 2.63 2.70 20.16
CA ALA A 418 4.02 2.81 20.60
C ALA A 418 4.68 1.44 20.83
N ASN A 419 3.88 0.39 20.97
CA ASN A 419 4.33 -0.97 21.27
C ASN A 419 4.58 -1.85 20.02
N GLN A 420 4.33 -1.35 18.81
CA GLN A 420 4.34 -2.17 17.58
C GLN A 420 5.66 -2.83 17.19
N ASN A 421 6.78 -2.43 17.79
CA ASN A 421 8.10 -3.08 17.61
C ASN A 421 8.58 -3.81 18.87
N LYS A 422 7.69 -4.00 19.85
CA LYS A 422 8.01 -4.64 21.14
C LYS A 422 7.13 -5.84 21.43
N TYR A 423 6.27 -6.22 20.48
CA TYR A 423 5.42 -7.39 20.63
C TYR A 423 6.25 -8.67 20.52
N THR A 424 5.74 -9.73 21.15
CA THR A 424 6.16 -11.09 20.83
C THR A 424 5.96 -11.33 19.34
N VAL A 425 6.99 -11.85 18.67
CA VAL A 425 6.94 -12.16 17.25
C VAL A 425 6.24 -13.49 17.05
N TYR A 426 5.21 -13.50 16.20
CA TYR A 426 4.51 -14.71 15.76
C TYR A 426 4.86 -15.04 14.30
N ASN A 427 4.26 -16.10 13.75
CA ASN A 427 4.38 -16.40 12.33
C ASN A 427 3.61 -15.37 11.50
N ASP A 428 4.19 -14.90 10.40
CA ASP A 428 3.37 -14.31 9.34
C ASP A 428 2.40 -15.40 8.84
N ALA A 429 1.18 -14.99 8.49
CA ALA A 429 0.17 -15.95 8.07
C ALA A 429 -0.78 -15.34 7.04
N LEU A 430 -1.38 -16.23 6.26
CA LEU A 430 -2.45 -15.94 5.32
C LEU A 430 -3.56 -16.96 5.53
N ALA A 431 -4.81 -16.52 5.50
CA ALA A 431 -5.94 -17.42 5.39
C ALA A 431 -6.94 -16.97 4.32
N ILE A 432 -7.63 -17.95 3.76
CA ILE A 432 -8.74 -17.77 2.82
C ILE A 432 -9.95 -18.55 3.32
N GLU A 433 -11.11 -17.91 3.30
CA GLU A 433 -12.37 -18.56 3.67
C GLU A 433 -13.37 -18.55 2.51
N PHE A 434 -14.18 -19.61 2.44
CA PHE A 434 -15.29 -19.77 1.52
C PHE A 434 -16.51 -20.33 2.27
N PRO A 435 -17.74 -19.85 2.02
CA PRO A 435 -18.91 -20.52 2.57
C PRO A 435 -19.03 -21.94 2.02
N ILE A 436 -19.22 -22.93 2.91
CA ILE A 436 -19.32 -24.35 2.53
C ILE A 436 -20.51 -24.58 1.60
N ARG A 437 -21.69 -24.13 2.03
CA ARG A 437 -22.97 -24.23 1.30
C ARG A 437 -23.36 -22.90 0.66
N TRP A 438 -22.44 -22.29 -0.08
CA TRP A 438 -22.66 -20.96 -0.67
C TRP A 438 -23.86 -20.92 -1.65
N GLN A 439 -24.24 -22.05 -2.25
CA GLN A 439 -25.41 -22.17 -3.14
C GLN A 439 -26.74 -22.04 -2.39
N GLU A 440 -26.76 -22.32 -1.09
CA GLU A 440 -27.96 -22.29 -0.24
C GLU A 440 -28.16 -20.92 0.42
N LEU A 441 -27.21 -19.99 0.26
CA LEU A 441 -27.30 -18.65 0.82
C LEU A 441 -28.45 -17.88 0.16
N PRO A 442 -29.49 -17.48 0.93
CA PRO A 442 -30.58 -16.69 0.36
C PRO A 442 -30.06 -15.29 0.01
N PRO A 443 -30.17 -14.81 -1.25
CA PRO A 443 -29.73 -13.47 -1.59
C PRO A 443 -30.50 -12.41 -0.77
N PRO A 444 -29.84 -11.37 -0.22
CA PRO A 444 -28.43 -10.99 -0.36
C PRO A 444 -27.53 -11.48 0.81
N GLN A 445 -27.95 -12.47 1.59
CA GLN A 445 -27.24 -12.94 2.78
C GLN A 445 -25.89 -13.56 2.41
N LYS A 446 -24.91 -13.28 3.25
CA LYS A 446 -23.60 -13.91 3.27
C LYS A 446 -23.40 -14.46 4.68
N PRO A 447 -22.60 -15.53 4.87
CA PRO A 447 -22.17 -15.88 6.21
C PRO A 447 -21.45 -14.70 6.85
N ARG A 448 -21.26 -14.78 8.16
CA ARG A 448 -20.36 -13.86 8.84
C ARG A 448 -18.98 -13.90 8.17
N TYR A 449 -18.47 -12.73 7.79
CA TYR A 449 -17.14 -12.55 7.15
C TYR A 449 -15.95 -12.94 8.04
N LEU A 450 -16.23 -13.25 9.31
CA LEU A 450 -15.25 -13.61 10.30
C LEU A 450 -15.56 -15.02 10.75
N TRP A 451 -15.12 -15.97 9.93
CA TRP A 451 -15.14 -17.41 10.19
C TRP A 451 -16.54 -18.01 10.36
N GLY A 452 -17.53 -17.45 9.66
CA GLY A 452 -18.87 -18.01 9.58
C GLY A 452 -19.69 -17.94 10.88
N ASP A 453 -20.75 -18.75 10.90
CA ASP A 453 -21.59 -18.97 12.07
C ASP A 453 -22.17 -20.40 12.04
N ALA A 454 -22.86 -20.81 13.10
CA ALA A 454 -23.42 -22.16 13.21
C ALA A 454 -24.42 -22.52 12.09
N LYS A 455 -25.07 -21.53 11.47
CA LYS A 455 -26.02 -21.75 10.37
C LYS A 455 -25.30 -21.79 9.03
N PHE A 456 -24.30 -20.94 8.84
CA PHE A 456 -23.53 -20.82 7.61
C PHE A 456 -22.04 -20.93 7.92
N ALA A 457 -21.58 -22.18 8.04
CA ALA A 457 -20.19 -22.51 8.25
C ALA A 457 -19.32 -22.21 7.02
N VAL A 458 -18.02 -22.01 7.26
CA VAL A 458 -17.03 -21.69 6.21
C VAL A 458 -15.89 -22.70 6.19
N ASP A 459 -15.38 -22.96 4.99
CA ASP A 459 -14.16 -23.69 4.70
C ASP A 459 -13.00 -22.69 4.79
N LEU A 460 -12.14 -22.83 5.80
CA LEU A 460 -11.01 -21.94 6.06
C LEU A 460 -9.70 -22.70 5.84
N ILE A 461 -8.85 -22.17 4.95
CA ILE A 461 -7.49 -22.67 4.73
C ILE A 461 -6.52 -21.60 5.22
N LYS A 462 -5.62 -21.97 6.13
CA LYS A 462 -4.61 -21.08 6.71
C LYS A 462 -3.21 -21.61 6.45
N TRP A 463 -2.32 -20.74 5.98
CA TRP A 463 -0.89 -20.98 5.85
C TRP A 463 -0.12 -20.10 6.84
N GLU A 464 0.98 -20.61 7.38
CA GLU A 464 1.90 -19.90 8.26
C GLU A 464 3.34 -19.95 7.73
N ALA A 465 4.12 -18.91 8.04
CA ALA A 465 5.50 -18.73 7.58
C ALA A 465 6.49 -19.80 8.06
N ASN A 466 6.12 -20.62 9.04
CA ASN A 466 6.86 -21.82 9.43
C ASN A 466 6.68 -23.00 8.45
N GLY A 467 5.89 -22.82 7.39
CA GLY A 467 5.63 -23.81 6.35
C GLY A 467 4.41 -24.70 6.60
N LYS A 468 3.75 -24.57 7.76
CA LYS A 468 2.54 -25.33 8.08
C LYS A 468 1.33 -24.76 7.34
N VAL A 469 0.41 -25.66 7.00
CA VAL A 469 -0.90 -25.34 6.44
C VAL A 469 -1.95 -26.07 7.26
N TYR A 470 -3.12 -25.47 7.40
CA TYR A 470 -4.23 -25.97 8.17
C TYR A 470 -5.54 -25.81 7.39
N ALA A 471 -6.47 -26.74 7.60
CA ALA A 471 -7.83 -26.66 7.11
C ALA A 471 -8.79 -26.74 8.29
N PHE A 472 -9.69 -25.77 8.39
CA PHE A 472 -10.63 -25.63 9.48
C PHE A 472 -12.06 -25.51 8.97
N LYS A 473 -13.01 -25.90 9.81
CA LYS A 473 -14.43 -25.57 9.64
C LYS A 473 -14.76 -24.42 10.59
N GLY A 474 -14.97 -23.24 10.02
CA GLY A 474 -15.32 -22.05 10.78
C GLY A 474 -16.82 -22.02 11.07
N THR A 475 -17.20 -21.93 12.33
CA THR A 475 -18.59 -21.83 12.80
C THR A 475 -18.84 -20.61 13.69
N GLY A 476 -17.89 -19.68 13.70
CA GLY A 476 -17.88 -18.52 14.59
C GLY A 476 -16.48 -18.00 14.87
N TRP A 477 -16.42 -16.74 15.28
CA TRP A 477 -15.19 -16.04 15.68
C TRP A 477 -14.81 -16.28 17.14
N ASP A 478 -15.76 -16.75 17.93
CA ASP A 478 -15.70 -17.02 19.36
C ASP A 478 -15.56 -18.51 19.66
N GLN A 479 -15.50 -19.35 18.62
CA GLN A 479 -15.30 -20.78 18.73
C GLN A 479 -13.88 -21.11 18.26
N ASP A 480 -13.19 -21.96 19.00
CA ASP A 480 -11.98 -22.59 18.50
C ASP A 480 -12.36 -23.58 17.39
N PHE A 481 -11.43 -23.81 16.47
CA PHE A 481 -11.68 -24.63 15.30
C PHE A 481 -11.47 -26.11 15.56
N GLU A 482 -12.02 -26.92 14.66
CA GLU A 482 -11.63 -28.31 14.49
C GLU A 482 -10.75 -28.41 13.25
N GLU A 483 -9.56 -29.00 13.41
CA GLU A 483 -8.69 -29.31 12.28
C GLU A 483 -9.28 -30.47 11.48
N ARG A 484 -9.21 -30.36 10.16
CA ARG A 484 -9.78 -31.33 9.22
C ARG A 484 -8.70 -32.04 8.43
N ASP A 485 -8.91 -33.32 8.18
CA ASP A 485 -8.06 -34.16 7.32
C ASP A 485 -7.95 -33.62 5.87
N PHE A 486 -8.86 -32.72 5.46
CA PHE A 486 -8.79 -32.01 4.19
C PHE A 486 -7.45 -31.29 3.97
N VAL A 487 -6.74 -30.93 5.05
CA VAL A 487 -5.40 -30.33 4.98
C VAL A 487 -4.41 -31.15 4.15
N GLU A 488 -4.51 -32.48 4.14
CA GLU A 488 -3.63 -33.38 3.37
C GLU A 488 -3.73 -33.17 1.85
N LYS A 489 -4.82 -32.55 1.39
CA LYS A 489 -5.09 -32.26 -0.02
C LYS A 489 -4.74 -30.83 -0.41
N VAL A 490 -4.50 -29.96 0.58
CA VAL A 490 -4.03 -28.60 0.35
C VAL A 490 -2.52 -28.64 0.15
N LYS A 491 -2.05 -28.07 -0.96
CA LYS A 491 -0.63 -28.01 -1.30
C LYS A 491 -0.15 -26.58 -1.24
N VAL A 492 0.95 -26.36 -0.51
CA VAL A 492 1.76 -25.14 -0.63
C VAL A 492 2.74 -25.40 -1.77
N LEU A 493 2.44 -24.90 -2.97
CA LEU A 493 3.31 -25.12 -4.13
C LEU A 493 4.61 -24.32 -4.02
N SER A 494 4.53 -23.12 -3.47
CA SER A 494 5.69 -22.29 -3.14
C SER A 494 5.33 -21.26 -2.06
N ALA A 495 6.33 -20.89 -1.26
CA ALA A 495 6.25 -19.81 -0.29
C ALA A 495 7.64 -19.18 -0.14
N GLU A 496 7.80 -17.96 -0.64
CA GLU A 496 9.06 -17.23 -0.62
C GLU A 496 8.85 -15.82 -0.04
N TRP A 497 9.68 -15.45 0.93
CA TRP A 497 9.85 -14.06 1.32
C TRP A 497 11.16 -13.54 0.74
N LYS A 498 11.09 -12.42 0.02
CA LYS A 498 12.25 -11.78 -0.59
C LYS A 498 12.04 -10.27 -0.69
N ASN A 499 13.02 -9.50 -0.24
CA ASN A 499 13.04 -8.03 -0.34
C ASN A 499 11.73 -7.38 0.13
N GLY A 500 11.26 -7.75 1.32
CA GLY A 500 10.06 -7.14 1.90
C GLY A 500 8.73 -7.57 1.27
N ARG A 501 8.69 -8.70 0.55
CA ARG A 501 7.47 -9.25 -0.06
C ARG A 501 7.38 -10.74 0.13
N TRP A 502 6.21 -11.21 0.53
CA TRP A 502 5.82 -12.60 0.45
C TRP A 502 5.20 -12.93 -0.91
N ARG A 503 5.53 -14.11 -1.44
CA ARG A 503 4.85 -14.76 -2.57
C ARG A 503 4.48 -16.18 -2.15
N VAL A 504 3.19 -16.47 -2.07
CA VAL A 504 2.68 -17.77 -1.61
C VAL A 504 1.70 -18.32 -2.64
N ILE A 505 1.89 -19.58 -3.04
CA ILE A 505 0.99 -20.31 -3.92
C ILE A 505 0.33 -21.44 -3.13
N LEU A 506 -0.98 -21.32 -2.92
CA LEU A 506 -1.80 -22.36 -2.31
C LEU A 506 -2.66 -23.02 -3.37
N GLN A 507 -2.69 -24.35 -3.38
CA GLN A 507 -3.53 -25.16 -4.23
C GLN A 507 -4.45 -26.03 -3.37
N ARG A 508 -5.71 -26.13 -3.77
CA ARG A 508 -6.71 -27.05 -3.20
C ARG A 508 -7.48 -27.78 -4.31
N PRO A 509 -8.12 -28.92 -4.03
CA PRO A 509 -9.09 -29.53 -4.94
C PRO A 509 -10.23 -28.57 -5.28
N LEU A 510 -10.85 -28.70 -6.46
CA LEU A 510 -12.06 -27.95 -6.82
C LEU A 510 -13.27 -28.38 -5.98
N LYS A 511 -13.33 -29.67 -5.68
CA LYS A 511 -14.43 -30.33 -5.00
C LYS A 511 -13.87 -30.91 -3.70
N GLY A 512 -14.52 -30.57 -2.60
CA GLY A 512 -14.33 -31.31 -1.36
C GLY A 512 -14.87 -32.73 -1.43
N GLU A 513 -14.53 -33.52 -0.43
CA GLU A 513 -15.13 -34.84 -0.25
C GLU A 513 -16.40 -34.77 0.60
N ASP A 514 -16.39 -33.89 1.61
CA ASP A 514 -17.53 -33.69 2.48
C ASP A 514 -18.24 -32.37 2.15
N LYS A 515 -19.45 -32.46 1.62
CA LYS A 515 -20.27 -31.29 1.24
C LYS A 515 -20.74 -30.45 2.44
N ASP A 516 -20.60 -30.99 3.65
CA ASP A 516 -20.98 -30.32 4.89
C ASP A 516 -19.78 -29.64 5.58
N GLU A 517 -18.58 -29.81 5.02
CA GLU A 517 -17.34 -29.27 5.57
C GLU A 517 -16.49 -28.51 4.55
N ASP A 518 -16.54 -28.89 3.27
CA ASP A 518 -15.68 -28.37 2.23
C ASP A 518 -16.45 -27.50 1.23
N ALA A 519 -15.85 -26.37 0.84
CA ALA A 519 -16.43 -25.53 -0.21
C ALA A 519 -16.26 -26.17 -1.60
N TYR A 520 -17.31 -26.12 -2.40
CA TYR A 520 -17.33 -26.64 -3.76
C TYR A 520 -17.27 -25.52 -4.81
N PHE A 521 -16.38 -25.62 -5.80
CA PHE A 521 -16.20 -24.58 -6.81
C PHE A 521 -16.86 -24.93 -8.14
N GLU A 522 -17.79 -24.08 -8.56
CA GLU A 522 -18.51 -24.19 -9.83
C GLU A 522 -18.00 -23.17 -10.85
N VAL A 523 -17.79 -23.66 -12.07
CA VAL A 523 -17.44 -22.82 -13.22
C VAL A 523 -18.61 -21.88 -13.54
N GLY A 524 -18.29 -20.60 -13.77
CA GLY A 524 -19.27 -19.57 -14.11
C GLY A 524 -20.11 -19.07 -12.94
N LYS A 525 -19.75 -19.38 -11.69
CA LYS A 525 -20.45 -18.94 -10.47
C LYS A 525 -19.59 -18.00 -9.63
N TYR A 526 -20.24 -17.10 -8.92
CA TYR A 526 -19.60 -16.16 -7.99
C TYR A 526 -19.61 -16.74 -6.59
N ILE A 527 -18.43 -17.18 -6.13
CA ILE A 527 -18.27 -17.87 -4.85
C ILE A 527 -17.73 -16.84 -3.86
N PRO A 528 -18.45 -16.52 -2.77
CA PRO A 528 -17.97 -15.54 -1.80
C PRO A 528 -16.63 -15.97 -1.19
N THR A 529 -15.72 -15.02 -1.01
CA THR A 529 -14.36 -15.26 -0.50
C THR A 529 -13.96 -14.13 0.44
N VAL A 530 -13.31 -14.46 1.55
CA VAL A 530 -12.66 -13.48 2.44
C VAL A 530 -11.18 -13.87 2.63
N PHE A 531 -10.33 -12.86 2.73
CA PHE A 531 -8.89 -12.99 2.90
C PHE A 531 -8.47 -12.42 4.25
N PHE A 532 -7.51 -13.08 4.89
CA PHE A 532 -6.96 -12.69 6.18
C PHE A 532 -5.44 -12.70 6.13
N LEU A 533 -4.79 -11.72 6.77
CA LEU A 533 -3.33 -11.65 6.88
C LEU A 533 -2.90 -11.32 8.30
N TRP A 534 -1.78 -11.91 8.73
CA TRP A 534 -1.12 -11.63 10.00
C TRP A 534 0.32 -11.16 9.74
N ASP A 535 0.67 -9.98 10.27
CA ASP A 535 2.06 -9.52 10.41
C ASP A 535 2.58 -9.99 11.77
N GLY A 536 3.37 -11.07 11.75
CA GLY A 536 3.87 -11.70 12.97
C GLY A 536 4.77 -10.76 13.79
N HIS A 537 5.50 -9.85 13.13
CA HIS A 537 6.35 -8.85 13.78
C HIS A 537 5.53 -7.73 14.43
N ASN A 538 4.33 -7.46 13.95
CA ASN A 538 3.35 -6.60 14.61
C ASN A 538 2.62 -7.30 15.78
N GLY A 539 3.00 -8.54 16.10
CA GLY A 539 2.37 -9.35 17.12
C GLY A 539 0.94 -9.74 16.75
N ASP A 540 0.65 -9.87 15.45
CA ASP A 540 -0.64 -10.35 14.97
C ASP A 540 -0.69 -11.87 15.15
N VAL A 541 -1.73 -12.36 15.84
CA VAL A 541 -2.01 -13.80 16.01
C VAL A 541 -3.48 -13.98 16.43
N GLY A 542 -4.06 -15.15 16.14
CA GLY A 542 -5.47 -15.42 16.43
C GLY A 542 -6.39 -14.36 15.80
N ARG A 543 -7.26 -13.74 16.61
CA ARG A 543 -8.19 -12.68 16.15
C ARG A 543 -7.58 -11.29 15.94
N LYS A 544 -6.29 -11.11 16.21
CA LYS A 544 -5.59 -9.87 15.88
C LYS A 544 -4.94 -10.03 14.51
N MET A 545 -5.60 -9.53 13.47
CA MET A 545 -5.19 -9.69 12.07
C MET A 545 -5.78 -8.59 11.18
N SER A 546 -5.41 -8.63 9.91
CA SER A 546 -6.03 -7.87 8.83
C SER A 546 -7.04 -8.73 8.08
N VAL A 547 -8.16 -8.15 7.66
CA VAL A 547 -9.29 -8.85 7.05
C VAL A 547 -9.87 -8.05 5.89
N SER A 548 -10.27 -8.74 4.82
CA SER A 548 -10.93 -8.14 3.66
C SER A 548 -12.45 -7.99 3.87
N ALA A 549 -13.10 -7.19 3.03
CA ALA A 549 -14.53 -7.37 2.78
C ALA A 549 -14.78 -8.68 2.01
N PHE A 550 -16.04 -9.00 1.71
CA PHE A 550 -16.36 -10.09 0.79
C PHE A 550 -15.96 -9.77 -0.65
N TYR A 551 -15.14 -10.62 -1.23
CA TYR A 551 -14.86 -10.74 -2.65
C TYR A 551 -15.60 -11.95 -3.22
N TYR A 552 -15.46 -12.18 -4.52
CA TYR A 552 -15.98 -13.36 -5.20
C TYR A 552 -14.90 -14.02 -6.03
N THR A 553 -14.59 -15.28 -5.74
CA THR A 553 -13.85 -16.11 -6.67
C THR A 553 -14.76 -16.55 -7.81
N PHE A 554 -14.32 -16.34 -9.05
CA PHE A 554 -15.09 -16.67 -10.26
C PHE A 554 -14.27 -17.53 -11.20
N LEU A 555 -14.65 -18.79 -11.39
CA LEU A 555 -13.99 -19.69 -12.34
C LEU A 555 -14.50 -19.40 -13.75
N GLU A 556 -13.62 -18.85 -14.59
CA GLU A 556 -13.94 -18.46 -15.95
C GLU A 556 -14.20 -19.70 -16.81
N PRO A 557 -15.34 -19.80 -17.52
CA PRO A 557 -15.58 -20.95 -18.39
C PRO A 557 -14.50 -21.06 -19.48
N PRO A 558 -14.03 -22.28 -19.80
CA PRO A 558 -13.06 -22.47 -20.85
C PRO A 558 -13.64 -22.01 -22.19
N ILE A 559 -12.84 -21.32 -22.98
CA ILE A 559 -13.25 -20.89 -24.33
C ILE A 559 -13.38 -22.16 -25.19
N PRO A 560 -14.57 -22.46 -25.74
CA PRO A 560 -14.75 -23.64 -26.58
C PRO A 560 -13.82 -23.62 -27.79
N ARG A 561 -13.24 -24.78 -28.18
CA ARG A 561 -12.28 -24.87 -29.31
C ARG A 561 -12.90 -24.37 -30.63
N GLU A 562 -14.21 -24.52 -30.76
CA GLU A 562 -15.04 -24.07 -31.88
C GLU A 562 -14.88 -22.56 -32.14
N VAL A 563 -14.68 -21.76 -31.08
CA VAL A 563 -14.48 -20.31 -31.20
C VAL A 563 -13.20 -19.96 -31.96
N TYR A 564 -12.16 -20.81 -31.89
CA TYR A 564 -10.93 -20.63 -32.67
C TYR A 564 -11.01 -21.27 -34.06
N ILE A 565 -11.71 -22.40 -34.18
CA ILE A 565 -11.79 -23.19 -35.42
C ILE A 565 -12.71 -22.52 -36.44
N TYR A 566 -13.89 -22.03 -36.03
CA TYR A 566 -14.86 -21.49 -36.98
C TYR A 566 -14.38 -20.25 -37.74
N PRO A 567 -13.74 -19.24 -37.12
CA PRO A 567 -13.18 -18.11 -37.86
C PRO A 567 -12.11 -18.54 -38.88
N LEU A 568 -11.26 -19.52 -38.52
CA LEU A 568 -10.25 -20.07 -39.43
C LEU A 568 -10.89 -20.79 -40.62
N LEU A 569 -11.89 -21.66 -40.38
CA LEU A 569 -12.61 -22.36 -41.43
C LEU A 569 -13.38 -21.41 -42.34
N ILE A 570 -14.02 -20.37 -41.78
CA ILE A 570 -14.69 -19.32 -42.55
C ILE A 570 -13.66 -18.58 -43.41
N GLY A 571 -12.51 -18.18 -42.83
CA GLY A 571 -11.45 -17.50 -43.56
C GLY A 571 -10.90 -18.33 -44.73
N VAL A 572 -10.59 -19.61 -44.49
CA VAL A 572 -10.17 -20.55 -45.54
C VAL A 572 -11.26 -20.71 -46.60
N GLY A 573 -12.52 -20.84 -46.18
CA GLY A 573 -13.67 -20.94 -47.08
C GLY A 573 -13.82 -19.71 -47.98
N VAL A 574 -13.63 -18.50 -47.43
CA VAL A 574 -13.64 -17.24 -48.19
C VAL A 574 -12.51 -17.21 -49.21
N VAL A 575 -11.28 -17.58 -48.82
CA VAL A 575 -10.13 -17.63 -49.75
C VAL A 575 -10.37 -18.62 -50.89
N ILE A 576 -10.90 -19.82 -50.60
CA ILE A 576 -11.24 -20.81 -51.63
C ILE A 576 -12.32 -20.27 -52.57
N LEU A 577 -13.37 -19.65 -52.02
CA LEU A 577 -14.47 -19.07 -52.79
C LEU A 577 -13.97 -17.94 -53.71
N GLU A 578 -13.17 -17.02 -53.18
CA GLU A 578 -12.56 -15.93 -53.95
C GLU A 578 -11.65 -16.48 -55.06
N GLY A 579 -10.79 -17.45 -54.73
CA GLY A 579 -9.95 -18.14 -55.70
C GLY A 579 -10.76 -18.80 -56.83
N TRP A 580 -11.86 -19.46 -56.50
CA TRP A 580 -12.77 -20.05 -57.49
C TRP A 580 -13.45 -18.99 -58.37
N VAL A 581 -13.93 -17.89 -57.78
CA VAL A 581 -14.55 -16.77 -58.52
C VAL A 581 -13.54 -16.13 -59.47
N LEU A 582 -12.30 -15.87 -59.01
CA LEU A 582 -11.24 -15.29 -59.83
C LEU A 582 -10.84 -16.23 -60.97
N THR A 583 -10.68 -17.52 -60.71
CA THR A 583 -10.36 -18.54 -61.71
C THR A 583 -11.46 -18.65 -62.76
N ARG A 584 -12.74 -18.64 -62.33
CA ARG A 584 -13.89 -18.67 -63.23
C ARG A 584 -13.99 -17.40 -64.08
N ARG A 585 -13.67 -16.23 -63.52
CA ARG A 585 -13.60 -14.96 -64.26
C ARG A 585 -12.45 -14.97 -65.28
N ALA A 586 -11.27 -15.46 -64.91
CA ALA A 586 -10.12 -15.61 -65.81
C ALA A 586 -10.43 -16.56 -66.97
N ASN A 587 -11.04 -17.71 -66.70
CA ASN A 587 -11.44 -18.68 -67.72
C ASN A 587 -12.54 -18.16 -68.65
N LYS A 588 -13.48 -17.33 -68.15
CA LYS A 588 -14.46 -16.62 -68.99
C LYS A 588 -13.80 -15.58 -69.91
N ARG A 589 -12.77 -14.87 -69.44
CA ARG A 589 -12.01 -13.91 -70.26
C ARG A 589 -11.23 -14.61 -71.37
N LYS A 590 -10.59 -15.75 -71.08
CA LYS A 590 -9.89 -16.59 -72.09
C LYS A 590 -10.78 -17.22 -73.16
N LYS A 591 -12.10 -17.31 -72.94
CA LYS A 591 -13.08 -17.80 -73.94
C LYS A 591 -13.67 -16.68 -74.80
N LYS A 592 -13.36 -15.41 -74.51
CA LYS A 592 -13.92 -14.23 -75.19
C LYS A 592 -12.89 -13.40 -75.95
N GLY A 593 -11.60 -13.68 -75.80
CA GLY A 593 -10.53 -13.26 -76.70
C GLY A 593 -10.06 -14.47 -77.46
#